data_AF-A0A518AXV1-F1
#
_entry.id   AF-A0A518AXV1-F1
#
_cell.length_a   1.000
_cell.length_b   1.000
_cell.length_c   1.000
_cell.angle_alpha   90.00
_cell.angle_beta   90.00
_cell.angle_gamma   90.00
#
_symmetry.space_group_name_H-M   'P 1'
#
loop_
_entity.id
_entity.type
_entity.pdbx_description
1 polymer ?
#
loop_
_entity_poly.entity_id
_entity_poly.type
_entity_poly.pdbx_seq_one_letter_code
_entity_poly.pdbx_strand_id
1 'polypeptide(L)'
;MNGLTKFLLVLLRIAIGWHLLYEGVWKLDETYYHAKPFSAEMYLRNSTGPMRDYFRGLVDDFHGHGWLDGQVVTDRWKAEAQTFEDFYAFDQSQVTAVDKDIAELSQKVNDYLAKEETAKEIASYKEAVAKWEEEDATPSPSFERDRLKKSQGKLFAEQRELVGPVKEWDEEFHRKLIGTRTDEQQKKGLPPVKWQERSKLDQINLTTMWGLAILGGCLVLGLFSRLSALGAVGLLAMFYLSMPPWPGLPLTPKAEGHYLIVNKNLIEMFALLVLATVPTGVWGGLDALIRAFITRPLFGIGKEPAPAEASAPSEEASK
;
A
#
# COMPACT_ATOMS: atom_id res chain seq x y z
N MET A 1 -25.03 -16.09 24.10
CA MET A 1 -24.07 -16.80 23.23
C MET A 1 -23.28 -17.80 24.08
N ASN A 2 -23.23 -19.07 23.69
CA ASN A 2 -22.57 -20.13 24.48
C ASN A 2 -21.03 -19.99 24.45
N GLY A 3 -20.34 -20.74 25.32
CA GLY A 3 -18.88 -20.66 25.46
C GLY A 3 -18.13 -21.06 24.19
N LEU A 4 -18.56 -22.12 23.51
CA LEU A 4 -17.92 -22.62 22.28
C LEU A 4 -18.00 -21.60 21.14
N THR A 5 -19.15 -20.95 20.92
CA THR A 5 -19.29 -19.90 19.91
C THR A 5 -18.37 -18.72 20.20
N LYS A 6 -18.22 -18.30 21.47
CA LYS A 6 -17.28 -17.24 21.86
C LYS A 6 -15.85 -17.63 21.51
N PHE A 7 -15.45 -18.85 21.87
CA PHE A 7 -14.12 -19.38 21.60
C PHE A 7 -13.82 -19.42 20.09
N LEU A 8 -14.72 -19.96 19.27
CA LEU A 8 -14.54 -20.03 17.82
C LEU A 8 -14.46 -18.65 17.16
N LEU A 9 -15.25 -17.68 17.61
CA LEU A 9 -15.18 -16.31 17.08
C LEU A 9 -13.88 -15.59 17.50
N VAL A 10 -13.37 -15.85 18.70
CA VAL A 10 -12.04 -15.37 19.11
C VAL A 10 -10.94 -16.01 18.27
N LEU A 11 -11.03 -17.33 18.03
CA LEU A 11 -10.07 -18.04 17.19
C LEU A 11 -10.10 -17.53 15.75
N LEU A 12 -11.29 -17.31 15.18
CA LEU A 12 -11.46 -16.72 13.84
C LEU A 12 -10.82 -15.33 13.75
N ARG A 13 -11.04 -14.48 14.77
CA ARG A 13 -10.42 -13.15 14.86
C ARG A 13 -8.89 -13.26 14.85
N ILE A 14 -8.33 -14.15 15.66
CA ILE A 14 -6.87 -14.36 15.73
C ILE A 14 -6.34 -14.90 14.40
N ALA A 15 -7.03 -15.84 13.76
CA ALA A 15 -6.60 -16.42 12.48
C ALA A 15 -6.55 -15.38 11.36
N ILE A 16 -7.60 -14.57 11.20
CA ILE A 16 -7.62 -13.49 10.20
C ILE A 16 -6.58 -12.41 10.55
N GLY A 17 -6.50 -12.03 11.83
CA GLY A 17 -5.50 -11.07 12.29
C GLY A 17 -4.07 -11.55 12.02
N TRP A 18 -3.80 -12.83 12.23
CA TRP A 18 -2.50 -13.47 11.97
C TRP A 18 -2.16 -13.43 10.49
N HIS A 19 -3.11 -13.77 9.62
CA HIS A 19 -2.93 -13.70 8.17
C HIS A 19 -2.53 -12.28 7.73
N LEU A 20 -3.30 -11.25 8.11
CA LEU A 20 -3.00 -9.87 7.76
C LEU A 20 -1.68 -9.37 8.37
N LEU A 21 -1.41 -9.72 9.63
CA LEU A 21 -0.19 -9.33 10.33
C LEU A 21 1.03 -9.92 9.63
N TYR A 22 1.00 -11.22 9.32
CA TYR A 22 2.10 -11.90 8.66
C TYR A 22 2.34 -11.31 7.26
N GLU A 23 1.28 -11.09 6.49
CA GLU A 23 1.35 -10.45 5.17
C GLU A 23 1.94 -9.03 5.22
N GLY A 24 1.64 -8.26 6.27
CA GLY A 24 2.20 -6.92 6.48
C GLY A 24 3.66 -6.96 6.89
N VAL A 25 4.00 -7.78 7.89
CA VAL A 25 5.37 -7.96 8.38
C VAL A 25 6.29 -8.48 7.30
N TRP A 26 5.85 -9.45 6.50
CA TRP A 26 6.64 -9.99 5.39
C TRP A 26 6.96 -8.91 4.34
N LYS A 27 6.00 -8.03 4.01
CA LYS A 27 6.25 -6.92 3.07
C LYS A 27 7.18 -5.86 3.64
N LEU A 28 7.06 -5.56 4.94
CA LEU A 28 8.00 -4.68 5.64
C LEU A 28 9.40 -5.30 5.62
N ASP A 29 9.51 -6.59 5.88
CA ASP A 29 10.79 -7.32 5.86
C ASP A 29 11.45 -7.23 4.47
N GLU A 30 10.73 -7.57 3.40
CA GLU A 30 11.19 -7.44 2.01
C GLU A 30 11.64 -6.01 1.66
N THR A 31 10.96 -4.99 2.21
CA THR A 31 11.26 -3.59 1.91
C THR A 31 12.47 -3.05 2.66
N TYR A 32 12.68 -3.49 3.91
CA TYR A 32 13.74 -2.93 4.76
C TYR A 32 15.01 -3.80 4.83
N TYR A 33 14.91 -5.10 4.54
CA TYR A 33 16.00 -6.05 4.77
C TYR A 33 16.41 -6.87 3.54
N HIS A 34 15.66 -6.81 2.43
CA HIS A 34 15.97 -7.57 1.21
C HIS A 34 16.17 -6.68 -0.02
N ALA A 35 16.72 -7.26 -1.08
CA ALA A 35 17.11 -6.53 -2.29
C ALA A 35 15.95 -6.05 -3.16
N LYS A 36 14.73 -6.57 -2.96
CA LYS A 36 13.56 -6.25 -3.78
C LYS A 36 12.41 -5.76 -2.91
N PRO A 37 12.24 -4.43 -2.78
CA PRO A 37 11.18 -3.90 -1.93
C PRO A 37 9.80 -4.30 -2.44
N PHE A 38 8.84 -4.41 -1.52
CA PHE A 38 7.46 -4.63 -1.89
C PHE A 38 6.95 -3.47 -2.74
N SER A 39 6.24 -3.80 -3.83
CA SER A 39 5.56 -2.80 -4.66
C SER A 39 4.17 -3.26 -5.06
N ALA A 40 3.18 -2.41 -4.80
CA ALA A 40 1.81 -2.55 -5.27
C ALA A 40 1.66 -2.19 -6.76
N GLU A 41 2.71 -1.73 -7.43
CA GLU A 41 2.65 -1.25 -8.81
C GLU A 41 2.06 -2.29 -9.77
N MET A 42 2.57 -3.52 -9.72
CA MET A 42 2.06 -4.60 -10.56
C MET A 42 0.57 -4.86 -10.28
N TYR A 43 0.16 -4.74 -9.03
CA TYR A 43 -1.23 -4.92 -8.63
C TYR A 43 -2.11 -3.78 -9.18
N LEU A 44 -1.72 -2.53 -8.97
CA LEU A 44 -2.46 -1.36 -9.44
C LEU A 44 -2.54 -1.30 -10.98
N ARG A 45 -1.42 -1.59 -11.66
CA ARG A 45 -1.36 -1.64 -13.13
C ARG A 45 -2.26 -2.71 -13.72
N ASN A 46 -2.44 -3.81 -12.99
CA ASN A 46 -3.26 -4.91 -13.46
C ASN A 46 -4.74 -4.80 -13.09
N SER A 47 -5.17 -3.73 -12.43
CA SER A 47 -6.55 -3.57 -12.00
C SER A 47 -7.56 -3.67 -13.16
N THR A 48 -8.75 -4.19 -12.86
CA THR A 48 -9.85 -4.44 -13.80
C THR A 48 -11.19 -4.04 -13.18
N GLY A 49 -12.25 -4.04 -13.98
CA GLY A 49 -13.59 -3.67 -13.50
C GLY A 49 -13.81 -2.15 -13.44
N PRO A 50 -14.93 -1.70 -12.85
CA PRO A 50 -15.37 -0.31 -12.94
C PRO A 50 -14.45 0.70 -12.25
N MET A 51 -13.65 0.26 -11.27
CA MET A 51 -12.74 1.13 -10.53
C MET A 51 -11.31 1.07 -11.06
N ARG A 52 -11.05 0.37 -12.19
CA ARG A 52 -9.69 0.20 -12.72
C ARG A 52 -8.99 1.55 -12.90
N ASP A 53 -9.67 2.56 -13.47
CA ASP A 53 -9.04 3.83 -13.82
C ASP A 53 -8.58 4.58 -12.56
N TYR A 54 -9.35 4.47 -11.46
CA TYR A 54 -8.95 4.97 -10.15
C TYR A 54 -7.66 4.30 -9.67
N PHE A 55 -7.60 2.97 -9.66
CA PHE A 55 -6.43 2.24 -9.18
C PHE A 55 -5.20 2.43 -10.08
N ARG A 56 -5.38 2.43 -11.40
CA ARG A 56 -4.31 2.69 -12.36
C ARG A 56 -3.78 4.12 -12.22
N GLY A 57 -4.65 5.09 -11.94
CA GLY A 57 -4.29 6.49 -11.68
C GLY A 57 -3.53 6.74 -10.37
N LEU A 58 -3.37 5.73 -9.51
CA LEU A 58 -2.47 5.78 -8.35
C LEU A 58 -1.00 5.49 -8.74
N VAL A 59 -0.75 5.08 -9.99
CA VAL A 59 0.59 4.89 -10.53
C VAL A 59 0.96 6.10 -11.38
N ASP A 60 1.85 6.95 -10.87
CA ASP A 60 2.18 8.23 -11.51
C ASP A 60 2.82 8.06 -12.90
N ASP A 61 3.63 7.00 -13.11
CA ASP A 61 4.25 6.67 -14.39
C ASP A 61 3.83 5.26 -14.88
N PHE A 62 2.55 5.14 -15.22
CA PHE A 62 1.93 3.87 -15.60
C PHE A 62 2.64 3.17 -16.77
N HIS A 63 3.14 3.93 -17.75
CA HIS A 63 3.81 3.38 -18.94
C HIS A 63 5.33 3.59 -18.94
N GLY A 64 5.92 4.17 -17.89
CA GLY A 64 7.37 4.36 -17.79
C GLY A 64 7.92 5.47 -18.69
N HIS A 65 7.06 6.35 -19.20
CA HIS A 65 7.48 7.39 -20.14
C HIS A 65 8.49 8.34 -19.51
N GLY A 66 8.40 8.60 -18.20
CA GLY A 66 9.34 9.46 -17.50
C GLY A 66 10.75 8.88 -17.43
N TRP A 67 10.90 7.56 -17.50
CA TRP A 67 12.21 6.90 -17.61
C TRP A 67 12.76 6.87 -19.04
N LEU A 68 11.93 7.18 -20.03
CA LEU A 68 12.30 7.28 -21.45
C LEU A 68 12.44 8.73 -21.92
N ASP A 69 12.60 9.65 -20.96
CA ASP A 69 12.85 11.07 -21.18
C ASP A 69 14.07 11.49 -20.34
N GLY A 70 15.17 11.78 -21.01
CA GLY A 70 16.44 12.10 -20.35
C GLY A 70 16.33 13.35 -19.47
N GLN A 71 15.53 14.35 -19.86
CA GLN A 71 15.36 15.56 -19.07
C GLN A 71 14.62 15.26 -17.76
N VAL A 72 13.55 14.46 -17.82
CA VAL A 72 12.80 14.05 -16.63
C VAL A 72 13.66 13.23 -15.66
N VAL A 73 14.51 12.34 -16.19
CA VAL A 73 15.46 11.57 -15.38
C VAL A 73 16.48 12.49 -14.70
N THR A 74 17.10 13.41 -15.45
CA THR A 74 18.06 14.37 -14.91
C THR A 74 17.43 15.26 -13.84
N ASP A 75 16.21 15.75 -14.05
CA ASP A 75 15.51 16.62 -13.09
C ASP A 75 15.16 15.87 -11.81
N ARG A 76 14.81 14.58 -11.91
CA ARG A 76 14.63 13.70 -10.74
C ARG A 76 15.91 13.59 -9.93
N TRP A 77 17.05 13.34 -10.57
CA TRP A 77 18.34 13.23 -9.89
C TRP A 77 18.75 14.54 -9.22
N LYS A 78 18.52 15.68 -9.87
CA LYS A 78 18.78 17.00 -9.27
C LYS A 78 17.90 17.25 -8.04
N ALA A 79 16.62 16.89 -8.09
CA ALA A 79 15.72 17.05 -6.94
C ALA A 79 16.16 16.18 -5.74
N GLU A 80 16.62 14.96 -6.01
CA GLU A 80 17.17 14.08 -4.96
C GLU A 80 18.49 14.61 -4.40
N ALA A 81 19.41 15.05 -5.28
CA ALA A 81 20.66 15.69 -4.88
C ALA A 81 20.41 16.91 -3.98
N GLN A 82 19.50 17.81 -4.37
CA GLN A 82 19.13 18.97 -3.56
C GLN A 82 18.63 18.56 -2.15
N THR A 83 17.84 17.49 -2.08
CA THR A 83 17.36 16.96 -0.79
C THR A 83 18.51 16.50 0.10
N PHE A 84 19.54 15.87 -0.47
CA PHE A 84 20.75 15.47 0.25
C PHE A 84 21.59 16.67 0.65
N GLU A 85 21.80 17.62 -0.26
CA GLU A 85 22.54 18.85 0.00
C GLU A 85 21.96 19.61 1.19
N ASP A 86 20.63 19.83 1.20
CA ASP A 86 19.92 20.54 2.25
C ASP A 86 20.00 19.79 3.60
N PHE A 87 19.84 18.47 3.58
CA PHE A 87 19.78 17.66 4.81
C PHE A 87 21.16 17.45 5.45
N TYR A 88 22.19 17.21 4.65
CA TYR A 88 23.55 16.92 5.13
C TYR A 88 24.44 18.16 5.21
N ALA A 89 24.01 19.29 4.64
CA ALA A 89 24.81 20.49 4.42
C ALA A 89 26.10 20.16 3.65
N PHE A 90 25.94 19.71 2.40
CA PHE A 90 27.06 19.37 1.53
C PHE A 90 28.00 20.58 1.34
N ASP A 91 29.31 20.31 1.38
CA ASP A 91 30.30 21.32 1.02
C ASP A 91 30.44 21.47 -0.50
N GLN A 92 31.16 22.51 -0.93
CA GLN A 92 31.33 22.80 -2.36
C GLN A 92 31.98 21.64 -3.13
N SER A 93 32.85 20.84 -2.51
CA SER A 93 33.48 19.70 -3.16
C SER A 93 32.50 18.55 -3.36
N GLN A 94 31.62 18.31 -2.39
CA GLN A 94 30.55 17.32 -2.47
C GLN A 94 29.53 17.70 -3.56
N VAL A 95 29.06 18.96 -3.57
CA VAL A 95 28.14 19.47 -4.61
C VAL A 95 28.77 19.31 -6.00
N THR A 96 30.03 19.73 -6.17
CA THR A 96 30.73 19.62 -7.46
C THR A 96 30.89 18.16 -7.90
N ALA A 97 31.12 17.23 -6.96
CA ALA A 97 31.21 15.80 -7.27
C ALA A 97 29.86 15.23 -7.73
N VAL A 98 28.76 15.59 -7.04
CA VAL A 98 27.40 15.16 -7.41
C VAL A 98 26.98 15.73 -8.76
N ASP A 99 27.22 17.02 -9.02
CA ASP A 99 26.93 17.67 -10.31
C ASP A 99 27.66 16.99 -11.46
N LYS A 100 28.92 16.61 -11.24
CA LYS A 100 29.71 15.85 -12.21
C LYS A 100 29.10 14.48 -12.47
N ASP A 101 28.70 13.76 -11.42
CA ASP A 101 28.05 12.45 -11.56
C ASP A 101 26.71 12.55 -12.31
N ILE A 102 25.89 13.57 -12.01
CA ILE A 102 24.65 13.86 -12.74
C ILE A 102 24.95 14.12 -14.21
N ALA A 103 25.94 14.94 -14.54
CA ALA A 103 26.29 15.25 -15.93
C ALA A 103 26.76 13.99 -16.69
N GLU A 104 27.64 13.20 -16.09
CA GLU A 104 28.14 11.95 -16.69
C GLU A 104 27.03 10.93 -16.94
N LEU A 105 26.16 10.70 -15.94
CA LEU A 105 25.08 9.73 -16.07
C LEU A 105 23.97 10.24 -17.00
N SER A 106 23.67 11.53 -16.99
CA SER A 106 22.68 12.12 -17.90
C SER A 106 23.14 12.01 -19.34
N GLN A 107 24.44 12.15 -19.60
CA GLN A 107 25.00 11.88 -20.92
C GLN A 107 24.79 10.42 -21.33
N LYS A 108 25.07 9.44 -20.46
CA LYS A 108 24.82 8.02 -20.76
C LYS A 108 23.35 7.75 -21.10
N VAL A 109 22.43 8.34 -20.33
CA VAL A 109 20.98 8.25 -20.59
C VAL A 109 20.65 8.82 -21.95
N ASN A 110 21.07 10.06 -22.24
CA ASN A 110 20.79 10.72 -23.50
C ASN A 110 21.39 9.97 -24.69
N ASP A 111 22.62 9.48 -24.57
CA ASP A 111 23.28 8.68 -25.60
C ASP A 111 22.50 7.40 -25.88
N TYR A 112 22.02 6.70 -24.84
CA TYR A 112 21.20 5.51 -24.99
C TYR A 112 19.86 5.79 -25.66
N LEU A 113 19.16 6.84 -25.22
CA LEU A 113 17.86 7.23 -25.78
C LEU A 113 17.99 7.77 -27.22
N ALA A 114 19.14 8.32 -27.59
CA ALA A 114 19.42 8.85 -28.92
C ALA A 114 19.97 7.81 -29.92
N LYS A 115 20.33 6.59 -29.47
CA LYS A 115 20.71 5.50 -30.38
C LYS A 115 19.58 5.24 -31.37
N GLU A 116 19.90 5.16 -32.65
CA GLU A 116 18.90 5.06 -33.73
C GLU A 116 17.92 3.89 -33.52
N GLU A 117 18.42 2.72 -33.12
CA GLU A 117 17.61 1.54 -32.83
C GLU A 117 16.70 1.77 -31.61
N THR A 118 17.26 2.17 -30.47
CA THR A 118 16.51 2.47 -29.24
C THR A 118 15.44 3.55 -29.48
N ALA A 119 15.77 4.61 -30.21
CA ALA A 119 14.84 5.71 -30.49
C ALA A 119 13.64 5.22 -31.33
N LYS A 120 13.87 4.32 -32.29
CA LYS A 120 12.79 3.69 -33.08
C LYS A 120 11.94 2.76 -32.21
N GLU A 121 12.55 1.95 -31.35
CA GLU A 121 11.83 1.08 -30.42
C GLU A 121 10.97 1.90 -29.45
N ILE A 122 11.52 2.97 -28.86
CA ILE A 122 10.77 3.87 -27.98
C ILE A 122 9.59 4.52 -28.72
N ALA A 123 9.79 4.95 -29.97
CA ALA A 123 8.72 5.54 -30.77
C ALA A 123 7.60 4.52 -31.06
N SER A 124 7.97 3.31 -31.47
CA SER A 124 7.05 2.19 -31.69
C SER A 124 6.28 1.82 -30.41
N TYR A 125 7.00 1.75 -29.28
CA TYR A 125 6.41 1.50 -27.97
C TYR A 125 5.39 2.58 -27.59
N LYS A 126 5.74 3.86 -27.74
CA LYS A 126 4.83 4.99 -27.44
C LYS A 126 3.59 4.98 -28.33
N GLU A 127 3.73 4.63 -29.61
CA GLU A 127 2.58 4.46 -30.51
C GLU A 127 1.70 3.27 -30.10
N ALA A 128 2.31 2.13 -29.75
CA ALA A 128 1.59 0.95 -29.29
C ALA A 128 0.86 1.19 -27.96
N VAL A 129 1.45 1.98 -27.05
CA VAL A 129 0.80 2.46 -25.82
C VAL A 129 -0.39 3.34 -26.15
N ALA A 130 -0.23 4.37 -26.99
CA ALA A 130 -1.31 5.28 -27.35
C ALA A 130 -2.51 4.52 -27.97
N LYS A 131 -2.22 3.58 -28.86
CA LYS A 131 -3.23 2.70 -29.44
C LYS A 131 -3.91 1.82 -28.39
N TRP A 132 -3.14 1.26 -27.46
CA TRP A 132 -3.69 0.44 -26.39
C TRP A 132 -4.56 1.25 -25.43
N GLU A 133 -4.18 2.49 -25.10
CA GLU A 133 -4.98 3.39 -24.27
C GLU A 133 -6.32 3.72 -24.94
N GLU A 134 -6.33 3.96 -26.25
CA GLU A 134 -7.56 4.17 -27.03
C GLU A 134 -8.47 2.94 -27.03
N GLU A 135 -7.90 1.75 -27.28
CA GLU A 135 -8.65 0.49 -27.22
C GLU A 135 -9.16 0.19 -25.78
N ASP A 136 -8.37 0.45 -24.74
CA ASP A 136 -8.73 0.20 -23.34
C ASP A 136 -9.79 1.17 -22.84
N ALA A 137 -9.80 2.43 -23.31
CA ALA A 137 -10.82 3.43 -22.98
C ALA A 137 -12.21 3.10 -23.56
N THR A 138 -12.25 2.29 -24.62
CA THR A 138 -13.50 1.93 -25.30
C THR A 138 -14.18 0.73 -24.60
N PRO A 139 -15.49 0.80 -24.29
CA PRO A 139 -16.21 -0.35 -23.75
C PRO A 139 -16.25 -1.52 -24.73
N SER A 140 -15.45 -2.55 -24.45
CA SER A 140 -15.35 -3.75 -25.29
C SER A 140 -16.03 -4.99 -24.69
N PRO A 141 -16.44 -5.98 -25.50
CA PRO A 141 -16.84 -7.31 -25.06
C PRO A 141 -15.75 -8.07 -24.30
N SER A 142 -16.10 -9.15 -23.59
CA SER A 142 -15.16 -9.89 -22.72
C SER A 142 -13.92 -10.43 -23.45
N PHE A 143 -14.08 -11.01 -24.65
CA PHE A 143 -12.96 -11.57 -25.41
C PHE A 143 -11.94 -10.50 -25.86
N GLU A 144 -12.42 -9.29 -26.16
CA GLU A 144 -11.55 -8.15 -26.48
C GLU A 144 -10.81 -7.66 -25.24
N ARG A 145 -11.46 -7.63 -24.08
CA ARG A 145 -10.80 -7.30 -22.80
C ARG A 145 -9.67 -8.28 -22.48
N ASP A 146 -9.87 -9.57 -22.73
CA ASP A 146 -8.84 -10.60 -22.56
C ASP A 146 -7.66 -10.40 -23.51
N ARG A 147 -7.94 -10.05 -24.78
CA ARG A 147 -6.92 -9.69 -25.76
C ARG A 147 -6.14 -8.45 -25.31
N LEU A 148 -6.83 -7.40 -24.86
CA LEU A 148 -6.24 -6.17 -24.36
C LEU A 148 -5.39 -6.38 -23.12
N LYS A 149 -5.81 -7.30 -22.25
CA LYS A 149 -5.02 -7.66 -21.08
C LYS A 149 -3.72 -8.37 -21.46
N LYS A 150 -3.77 -9.27 -22.45
CA LYS A 150 -2.58 -9.93 -22.98
C LYS A 150 -1.64 -8.95 -23.67
N SER A 151 -2.16 -7.99 -24.45
CA SER A 151 -1.33 -6.95 -25.07
C SER A 151 -0.71 -6.02 -24.04
N GLN A 152 -1.43 -5.65 -22.97
CA GLN A 152 -0.86 -4.90 -21.84
C GLN A 152 0.34 -5.63 -21.23
N GLY A 153 0.25 -6.95 -21.06
CA GLY A 153 1.35 -7.76 -20.57
C GLY A 153 2.60 -7.71 -21.46
N LYS A 154 2.41 -7.62 -22.79
CA LYS A 154 3.51 -7.43 -23.75
C LYS A 154 4.12 -6.03 -23.67
N LEU A 155 3.28 -4.99 -23.60
CA LEU A 155 3.74 -3.61 -23.41
C LEU A 155 4.58 -3.47 -22.14
N PHE A 156 4.17 -4.09 -21.03
CA PHE A 156 4.98 -4.06 -19.81
C PHE A 156 6.28 -4.89 -19.88
N ALA A 157 6.36 -5.89 -20.77
CA ALA A 157 7.62 -6.58 -21.01
C ALA A 157 8.58 -5.68 -21.80
N GLU A 158 8.12 -5.11 -22.92
CA GLU A 158 8.87 -4.16 -23.74
C GLU A 158 9.30 -2.92 -22.94
N GLN A 159 8.40 -2.35 -22.13
CA GLN A 159 8.71 -1.27 -21.22
C GLN A 159 9.89 -1.63 -20.31
N ARG A 160 9.89 -2.81 -19.69
CA ARG A 160 10.97 -3.22 -18.77
C ARG A 160 12.31 -3.34 -19.47
N GLU A 161 12.32 -3.80 -20.72
CA GLU A 161 13.53 -3.88 -21.55
C GLU A 161 14.06 -2.48 -21.88
N LEU A 162 13.18 -1.55 -22.29
CA LEU A 162 13.56 -0.17 -22.64
C LEU A 162 14.00 0.67 -21.44
N VAL A 163 13.31 0.57 -20.30
CA VAL A 163 13.64 1.36 -19.10
C VAL A 163 14.77 0.73 -18.27
N GLY A 164 15.09 -0.54 -18.50
CA GLY A 164 16.06 -1.31 -17.72
C GLY A 164 17.42 -0.62 -17.59
N PRO A 165 18.10 -0.28 -18.70
CA PRO A 165 19.39 0.40 -18.67
C PRO A 165 19.34 1.75 -17.94
N VAL A 166 18.26 2.53 -18.13
CA VAL A 166 18.09 3.82 -17.45
C VAL A 166 17.94 3.64 -15.95
N LYS A 167 17.19 2.62 -15.50
CA LYS A 167 17.06 2.28 -14.08
C LYS A 167 18.36 1.76 -13.46
N GLU A 168 19.20 1.07 -14.23
CA GLU A 168 20.53 0.68 -13.74
C GLU A 168 21.42 1.91 -13.47
N TRP A 169 21.35 2.94 -14.33
CA TRP A 169 22.03 4.22 -14.08
C TRP A 169 21.40 5.04 -12.96
N ASP A 170 20.09 4.95 -12.76
CA ASP A 170 19.40 5.52 -11.60
C ASP A 170 19.91 4.91 -10.28
N GLU A 171 20.03 3.59 -10.22
CA GLU A 171 20.63 2.91 -9.08
C GLU A 171 22.13 3.26 -8.92
N GLU A 172 22.86 3.44 -10.02
CA GLU A 172 24.26 3.91 -10.00
C GLU A 172 24.35 5.33 -9.41
N PHE A 173 23.50 6.25 -9.85
CA PHE A 173 23.39 7.61 -9.31
C PHE A 173 23.11 7.57 -7.81
N HIS A 174 22.07 6.84 -7.39
CA HIS A 174 21.69 6.75 -5.98
C HIS A 174 22.83 6.21 -5.10
N ARG A 175 23.55 5.17 -5.55
CA ARG A 175 24.73 4.65 -4.86
C ARG A 175 25.85 5.69 -4.74
N LYS A 176 26.15 6.41 -5.83
CA LYS A 176 27.16 7.47 -5.84
C LYS A 176 26.79 8.61 -4.88
N LEU A 177 25.54 9.11 -4.96
CA LEU A 177 25.02 10.16 -4.09
C LEU A 177 25.12 9.80 -2.60
N ILE A 178 24.71 8.57 -2.25
CA ILE A 178 24.85 8.01 -0.90
C ILE A 178 26.33 7.95 -0.46
N GLY A 179 27.22 7.60 -1.38
CA GLY A 179 28.66 7.46 -1.16
C GLY A 179 29.41 8.77 -0.97
N THR A 180 28.87 9.90 -1.44
CA THR A 180 29.48 11.23 -1.28
C THR A 180 29.49 11.73 0.17
N ARG A 181 28.68 11.12 1.04
CA ARG A 181 28.52 11.53 2.45
C ARG A 181 29.71 11.11 3.31
N THR A 182 30.18 12.01 4.17
CA THR A 182 31.20 11.71 5.20
C THR A 182 30.68 10.78 6.28
N ASP A 183 31.59 10.15 7.04
CA ASP A 183 31.22 9.24 8.15
C ASP A 183 30.29 9.91 9.18
N GLU A 184 30.51 11.20 9.49
CA GLU A 184 29.63 11.95 10.40
C GLU A 184 28.27 12.26 9.77
N GLN A 185 28.20 12.52 8.46
CA GLN A 185 26.94 12.69 7.75
C GLN A 185 26.15 11.38 7.68
N GLN A 186 26.83 10.23 7.50
CA GLN A 186 26.18 8.92 7.48
C GLN A 186 25.48 8.58 8.81
N LYS A 187 26.04 9.02 9.95
CA LYS A 187 25.40 8.84 11.27
C LYS A 187 24.04 9.55 11.41
N LYS A 188 23.75 10.58 10.58
CA LYS A 188 22.44 11.24 10.58
C LYS A 188 21.31 10.36 10.01
N GLY A 189 21.64 9.20 9.41
CA GLY A 189 20.67 8.37 8.68
C GLY A 189 20.32 8.96 7.31
N LEU A 190 19.33 8.40 6.62
CA LEU A 190 18.83 8.91 5.32
C LEU A 190 17.94 10.15 5.51
N PRO A 191 17.88 11.07 4.52
CA PRO A 191 17.00 12.23 4.61
C PRO A 191 15.55 11.78 4.78
N PRO A 192 14.77 12.39 5.70
CA PRO A 192 13.38 12.04 5.88
C PRO A 192 12.59 12.54 4.67
N VAL A 193 12.13 11.63 3.82
CA VAL A 193 11.24 11.99 2.71
C VAL A 193 9.87 12.34 3.27
N LYS A 194 9.47 13.62 3.13
CA LYS A 194 8.16 14.08 3.59
C LYS A 194 7.06 13.34 2.82
N TRP A 195 5.92 13.12 3.45
CA TRP A 195 4.81 12.39 2.83
C TRP A 195 4.41 12.97 1.47
N GLN A 196 4.36 14.30 1.36
CA GLN A 196 3.95 15.04 0.17
C GLN A 196 4.95 14.94 -0.99
N GLU A 197 6.21 14.63 -0.69
CA GLU A 197 7.29 14.50 -1.68
C GLU A 197 7.38 13.06 -2.22
N ARG A 198 6.68 12.10 -1.60
CA ARG A 198 6.60 10.71 -2.06
C ARG A 198 5.66 10.56 -3.24
N SER A 199 6.03 9.69 -4.18
CA SER A 199 5.12 9.27 -5.24
C SER A 199 3.84 8.67 -4.64
N LYS A 200 2.72 8.73 -5.36
CA LYS A 200 1.49 8.08 -4.90
C LYS A 200 1.69 6.59 -4.70
N LEU A 201 2.48 5.96 -5.57
CA LEU A 201 2.83 4.56 -5.45
C LEU A 201 3.54 4.25 -4.13
N ASP A 202 4.51 5.06 -3.71
CA ASP A 202 5.23 4.87 -2.44
C ASP A 202 4.32 5.06 -1.23
N GLN A 203 3.41 6.03 -1.31
CA GLN A 203 2.38 6.25 -0.29
C GLN A 203 1.47 5.02 -0.15
N ILE A 204 1.05 4.42 -1.27
CA ILE A 204 0.24 3.20 -1.30
C ILE A 204 1.05 1.99 -0.79
N ASN A 205 2.32 1.85 -1.16
CA ASN A 205 3.18 0.80 -0.65
C ASN A 205 3.28 0.89 0.88
N LEU A 206 3.60 2.07 1.41
CA LEU A 206 3.78 2.28 2.85
C LEU A 206 2.48 2.05 3.64
N THR A 207 1.36 2.62 3.17
CA THR A 207 0.05 2.45 3.82
C THR A 207 -0.45 1.01 3.74
N THR A 208 -0.19 0.29 2.65
CA THR A 208 -0.53 -1.13 2.52
C THR A 208 0.24 -1.97 3.54
N MET A 209 1.57 -1.80 3.61
CA MET A 209 2.43 -2.55 4.52
C MET A 209 2.06 -2.33 5.98
N TRP A 210 2.03 -1.07 6.42
CA TRP A 210 1.71 -0.71 7.80
C TRP A 210 0.24 -0.95 8.14
N GLY A 211 -0.67 -0.71 7.19
CA GLY A 211 -2.10 -0.99 7.36
C GLY A 211 -2.33 -2.47 7.67
N LEU A 212 -1.73 -3.37 6.90
CA LEU A 212 -1.78 -4.81 7.15
C LEU A 212 -1.19 -5.19 8.52
N ALA A 213 0.04 -4.72 8.81
CA ALA A 213 0.74 -5.06 10.04
C ALA A 213 0.00 -4.56 11.30
N ILE A 214 -0.43 -3.30 11.30
CA ILE A 214 -1.09 -2.68 12.46
C ILE A 214 -2.48 -3.28 12.65
N LEU A 215 -3.31 -3.35 11.61
CA LEU A 215 -4.67 -3.88 11.74
C LEU A 215 -4.64 -5.37 12.09
N GLY A 216 -3.75 -6.15 11.47
CA GLY A 216 -3.52 -7.55 11.80
C GLY A 216 -3.07 -7.73 13.24
N GLY A 217 -2.10 -6.94 13.71
CA GLY A 217 -1.62 -6.96 15.09
C GLY A 217 -2.71 -6.62 16.10
N CYS A 218 -3.49 -5.56 15.84
CA CYS A 218 -4.65 -5.20 16.65
C CYS A 218 -5.69 -6.31 16.70
N LEU A 219 -5.94 -6.99 15.57
CA LEU A 219 -6.85 -8.13 15.49
C LEU A 219 -6.32 -9.36 16.21
N VAL A 220 -5.01 -9.63 16.25
CA VAL A 220 -4.45 -10.74 17.05
C VAL A 220 -4.59 -10.43 18.53
N LEU A 221 -4.09 -9.28 18.96
CA LEU A 221 -4.08 -8.85 20.37
C LEU A 221 -5.49 -8.59 20.93
N GLY A 222 -6.44 -8.26 20.06
CA GLY A 222 -7.81 -7.91 20.43
C GLY A 222 -7.88 -6.51 21.00
N LEU A 223 -7.10 -5.62 20.38
CA LEU A 223 -7.04 -4.19 20.67
C LEU A 223 -7.92 -3.45 19.66
N PHE A 224 -8.84 -2.64 20.17
CA PHE A 224 -9.87 -1.93 19.40
C PHE A 224 -10.57 -2.84 18.39
N SER A 225 -10.94 -4.05 18.83
CA SER A 225 -11.34 -5.18 17.97
C SER A 225 -12.39 -4.84 16.91
N ARG A 226 -13.35 -3.97 17.23
CA ARG A 226 -14.37 -3.51 16.27
C ARG A 226 -13.80 -2.56 15.22
N LEU A 227 -12.97 -1.60 15.64
CA LEU A 227 -12.35 -0.63 14.74
C LEU A 227 -11.30 -1.29 13.85
N SER A 228 -10.48 -2.19 14.41
CA SER A 228 -9.51 -2.95 13.63
C SER A 228 -10.18 -3.89 12.63
N ALA A 229 -11.31 -4.52 12.99
CA ALA A 229 -12.12 -5.30 12.05
C ALA A 229 -12.68 -4.45 10.91
N LEU A 230 -13.26 -3.27 11.20
CA LEU A 230 -13.78 -2.36 10.16
C LEU A 230 -12.67 -1.80 9.27
N GLY A 231 -11.52 -1.45 9.85
CA GLY A 231 -10.34 -1.01 9.09
C GLY A 231 -9.84 -2.11 8.14
N ALA A 232 -9.77 -3.36 8.63
CA ALA A 232 -9.38 -4.51 7.82
C ALA A 232 -10.40 -4.79 6.70
N VAL A 233 -11.70 -4.62 6.95
CA VAL A 233 -12.75 -4.68 5.91
C VAL A 233 -12.50 -3.62 4.83
N GLY A 234 -12.21 -2.37 5.22
CA GLY A 234 -11.92 -1.29 4.27
C GLY A 234 -10.70 -1.61 3.40
N LEU A 235 -9.62 -2.11 4.01
CA LEU A 235 -8.41 -2.49 3.29
C LEU A 235 -8.65 -3.65 2.31
N LEU A 236 -9.30 -4.73 2.76
CA LEU A 236 -9.63 -5.88 1.91
C LEU A 236 -10.63 -5.50 0.82
N ALA A 237 -11.54 -4.55 1.06
CA ALA A 237 -12.44 -4.04 0.04
C ALA A 237 -11.67 -3.36 -1.10
N MET A 238 -10.62 -2.58 -0.79
CA MET A 238 -9.76 -1.98 -1.82
C MET A 238 -9.05 -3.04 -2.66
N PHE A 239 -8.58 -4.13 -2.04
CA PHE A 239 -8.03 -5.25 -2.79
C PHE A 239 -9.10 -5.98 -3.63
N TYR A 240 -10.29 -6.20 -3.07
CA TYR A 240 -11.36 -6.82 -3.84
C TYR A 240 -11.75 -5.98 -5.07
N LEU A 241 -11.88 -4.66 -4.91
CA LEU A 241 -12.34 -3.73 -5.94
C LEU A 241 -11.28 -3.44 -7.02
N SER A 242 -9.99 -3.63 -6.72
CA SER A 242 -8.91 -3.48 -7.71
C SER A 242 -8.97 -4.56 -8.79
N MET A 243 -9.32 -5.79 -8.42
CA MET A 243 -9.42 -6.91 -9.37
C MET A 243 -10.59 -7.83 -9.00
N PRO A 244 -11.83 -7.36 -9.18
CA PRO A 244 -12.99 -8.15 -8.80
C PRO A 244 -13.13 -9.35 -9.77
N PRO A 245 -13.41 -10.56 -9.27
CA PRO A 245 -13.49 -11.76 -10.12
C PRO A 245 -14.81 -11.85 -10.91
N TRP A 246 -15.40 -10.71 -11.32
CA TRP A 246 -16.74 -10.68 -11.89
C TRP A 246 -16.81 -11.29 -13.29
N PRO A 247 -17.98 -11.84 -13.69
CA PRO A 247 -18.19 -12.36 -15.03
C PRO A 247 -17.85 -11.34 -16.13
N GLY A 248 -17.08 -11.76 -17.12
CA GLY A 248 -16.72 -10.92 -18.27
C GLY A 248 -15.57 -9.93 -18.03
N LEU A 249 -14.88 -10.03 -16.89
CA LEU A 249 -13.58 -9.39 -16.68
C LEU A 249 -12.44 -10.38 -16.95
N PRO A 250 -11.25 -9.89 -17.36
CA PRO A 250 -10.10 -10.75 -17.55
C PRO A 250 -9.69 -11.47 -16.27
N LEU A 251 -9.28 -12.73 -16.41
CA LEU A 251 -8.80 -13.53 -15.29
C LEU A 251 -7.55 -12.88 -14.67
N THR A 252 -7.46 -12.97 -13.33
CA THR A 252 -6.29 -12.42 -12.63
C THR A 252 -5.07 -13.30 -12.90
N PRO A 253 -3.90 -12.73 -13.25
CA PRO A 253 -2.72 -13.50 -13.65
C PRO A 253 -2.19 -14.51 -12.63
N LYS A 254 -2.58 -14.36 -11.35
CA LYS A 254 -2.20 -15.21 -10.22
C LYS A 254 -3.41 -15.66 -9.40
N ALA A 255 -4.56 -15.87 -10.04
CA ALA A 255 -5.73 -16.40 -9.34
C ALA A 255 -5.39 -17.77 -8.73
N GLU A 256 -5.64 -17.95 -7.43
CA GLU A 256 -5.51 -19.24 -6.74
C GLU A 256 -6.60 -20.25 -7.17
N GLY A 257 -7.55 -19.85 -8.01
CA GLY A 257 -8.62 -20.70 -8.55
C GLY A 257 -9.58 -19.95 -9.48
N HIS A 258 -10.69 -20.61 -9.83
CA HIS A 258 -11.75 -20.03 -10.66
C HIS A 258 -12.82 -19.40 -9.77
N TYR A 259 -12.74 -18.08 -9.59
CA TYR A 259 -13.73 -17.32 -8.83
C TYR A 259 -14.82 -16.77 -9.75
N LEU A 260 -16.06 -16.71 -9.27
CA LEU A 260 -17.17 -16.02 -9.97
C LEU A 260 -17.44 -14.62 -9.40
N ILE A 261 -17.52 -14.52 -8.08
CA ILE A 261 -17.75 -13.27 -7.32
C ILE A 261 -17.01 -13.38 -5.99
N VAL A 262 -17.09 -14.55 -5.36
CA VAL A 262 -16.50 -14.81 -4.05
C VAL A 262 -15.05 -15.28 -4.19
N ASN A 263 -14.11 -14.46 -3.74
CA ASN A 263 -12.70 -14.82 -3.56
C ASN A 263 -12.33 -14.80 -2.06
N LYS A 264 -11.07 -15.11 -1.74
CA LYS A 264 -10.58 -15.11 -0.35
C LYS A 264 -10.80 -13.78 0.37
N ASN A 265 -10.54 -12.65 -0.31
CA ASN A 265 -10.72 -11.31 0.26
C ASN A 265 -12.18 -11.08 0.68
N LEU A 266 -13.15 -11.47 -0.16
CA LEU A 266 -14.57 -11.29 0.15
C LEU A 266 -15.03 -12.18 1.32
N ILE A 267 -14.54 -13.42 1.39
CA ILE A 267 -14.82 -14.33 2.52
C ILE A 267 -14.28 -13.75 3.83
N GLU A 268 -13.03 -13.29 3.82
CA GLU A 268 -12.39 -12.66 4.98
C GLU A 268 -13.11 -11.36 5.40
N MET A 269 -13.55 -10.54 4.43
CA MET A 269 -14.37 -9.36 4.71
C MET A 269 -15.68 -9.71 5.43
N PHE A 270 -16.43 -10.71 4.96
CA PHE A 270 -17.66 -11.12 5.63
C PHE A 270 -17.42 -11.66 7.03
N ALA A 271 -16.35 -12.43 7.22
CA ALA A 271 -15.93 -12.89 8.53
C ALA A 271 -15.60 -11.70 9.46
N LEU A 272 -14.87 -10.70 8.97
CA LEU A 272 -14.54 -9.50 9.73
C LEU A 272 -15.78 -8.64 10.03
N LEU A 273 -16.75 -8.54 9.11
CA LEU A 273 -18.02 -7.87 9.36
C LEU A 273 -18.79 -8.56 10.49
N VAL A 274 -18.84 -9.90 10.50
CA VAL A 274 -19.39 -10.65 11.64
C VAL A 274 -18.62 -10.28 12.92
N LEU A 275 -17.28 -10.31 12.89
CA LEU A 275 -16.43 -9.97 14.04
C LEU A 275 -16.62 -8.53 14.53
N ALA A 276 -16.92 -7.58 13.64
CA ALA A 276 -17.20 -6.19 14.00
C ALA A 276 -18.49 -6.04 14.81
N THR A 277 -19.45 -6.96 14.66
CA THR A 277 -20.72 -6.94 15.42
C THR A 277 -20.62 -7.61 16.80
N VAL A 278 -19.57 -8.38 17.06
CA VAL A 278 -19.38 -9.13 18.30
C VAL A 278 -18.20 -8.59 19.14
N PRO A 279 -18.32 -8.51 20.48
CA PRO A 279 -17.25 -7.99 21.34
C PRO A 279 -16.16 -9.04 21.62
N THR A 280 -15.54 -9.58 20.57
CA THR A 280 -14.51 -10.63 20.66
C THR A 280 -13.25 -10.19 21.40
N GLY A 281 -12.89 -8.90 21.34
CA GLY A 281 -11.81 -8.34 22.16
C GLY A 281 -12.09 -8.39 23.67
N VAL A 282 -13.36 -8.29 24.09
CA VAL A 282 -13.75 -8.39 25.51
C VAL A 282 -13.77 -9.85 25.98
N TRP A 283 -14.03 -10.80 25.08
CA TRP A 283 -14.04 -12.22 25.42
C TRP A 283 -12.65 -12.83 25.54
N GLY A 284 -11.65 -12.31 24.83
CA GLY A 284 -10.30 -12.85 24.86
C GLY A 284 -9.29 -11.96 24.15
N GLY A 285 -9.10 -10.74 24.63
CA GLY A 285 -8.16 -9.76 24.05
C GLY A 285 -7.90 -8.57 24.98
N LEU A 286 -7.06 -7.63 24.53
CA LEU A 286 -6.67 -6.45 25.30
C LEU A 286 -7.83 -5.48 25.57
N ASP A 287 -8.88 -5.48 24.75
CA ASP A 287 -10.11 -4.71 25.01
C ASP A 287 -10.76 -5.09 26.35
N ALA A 288 -10.60 -6.33 26.83
CA ALA A 288 -11.07 -6.73 28.15
C ALA A 288 -10.33 -5.97 29.27
N LEU A 289 -9.02 -5.77 29.12
CA LEU A 289 -8.18 -5.03 30.07
C LEU A 289 -8.50 -3.54 30.01
N ILE A 290 -8.58 -2.95 28.82
CA ILE A 290 -9.01 -1.55 28.62
C ILE A 290 -10.39 -1.35 29.25
N ARG A 291 -11.30 -2.30 29.07
CA ARG A 291 -12.63 -2.22 29.66
C ARG A 291 -12.55 -2.22 31.19
N ALA A 292 -11.77 -3.13 31.77
CA ALA A 292 -11.64 -3.31 33.21
C ALA A 292 -10.95 -2.12 33.90
N PHE A 293 -9.83 -1.66 33.36
CA PHE A 293 -8.96 -0.67 34.02
C PHE A 293 -9.21 0.77 33.60
N ILE A 294 -9.81 1.00 32.43
CA ILE A 294 -10.02 2.36 31.90
C ILE A 294 -11.52 2.66 31.87
N THR A 295 -12.29 1.97 31.02
CA THR A 295 -13.67 2.41 30.75
C THR A 295 -14.62 2.23 31.94
N ARG A 296 -14.49 1.15 32.72
CA ARG A 296 -15.31 0.91 33.91
C ARG A 296 -15.11 1.96 35.00
N PRO A 297 -13.89 2.29 35.44
CA PRO A 297 -13.68 3.33 36.45
C PRO A 297 -14.01 4.74 35.93
N LEU A 298 -13.68 5.06 34.68
CA LEU A 298 -13.94 6.40 34.11
C LEU A 298 -15.42 6.70 33.88
N PHE A 299 -16.19 5.72 33.39
CA PHE A 299 -17.59 5.94 32.99
C PHE A 299 -18.61 5.27 33.92
N GLY A 300 -18.17 4.68 35.04
CA GLY A 300 -19.06 4.05 36.04
C GLY A 300 -19.90 2.89 35.51
N ILE A 301 -19.46 2.24 34.41
CA ILE A 301 -20.24 1.19 33.72
C ILE A 301 -20.38 -0.04 34.62
N GLY A 302 -21.58 -0.22 35.17
CA GLY A 302 -21.91 -1.32 36.08
C GLY A 302 -21.96 -0.94 37.57
N LYS A 303 -21.94 0.36 37.93
CA LYS A 303 -22.43 0.79 39.25
C LYS A 303 -23.94 0.60 39.30
N GLU A 304 -24.43 -0.23 40.22
CA GLU A 304 -25.84 -0.26 40.56
C GLU A 304 -26.28 1.15 41.01
N PRO A 305 -27.48 1.62 40.63
CA PRO A 305 -28.00 2.87 41.17
C PRO A 305 -28.01 2.75 42.70
N ALA A 306 -27.52 3.79 43.39
CA ALA A 306 -27.56 3.84 44.85
C ALA A 306 -28.99 3.52 45.31
N PRO A 307 -29.17 2.65 46.31
CA PRO A 307 -30.51 2.33 46.80
C PRO A 307 -31.20 3.64 47.18
N ALA A 308 -32.39 3.88 46.62
CA ALA A 308 -33.18 5.06 46.92
C ALA A 308 -33.34 5.15 48.44
N GLU A 309 -32.86 6.26 49.04
CA GLU A 309 -33.10 6.54 50.44
C GLU A 309 -34.61 6.41 50.70
N ALA A 310 -34.97 5.46 51.54
CA ALA A 310 -36.36 5.24 51.92
C ALA A 310 -36.91 6.55 52.48
N SER A 311 -37.86 7.14 51.75
CA SER A 311 -38.62 8.30 52.23
C SER A 311 -39.24 7.94 53.58
N ALA A 312 -38.84 8.66 54.63
CA ALA A 312 -39.37 8.50 55.99
C ALA A 312 -40.91 8.58 55.97
N PRO A 313 -41.61 7.77 56.77
CA PRO A 313 -43.06 7.81 56.82
C PRO A 313 -43.51 9.17 57.36
N SER A 314 -44.42 9.81 56.64
CA SER A 314 -45.11 11.03 57.06
C SER A 314 -45.85 10.77 58.37
N GLU A 315 -45.55 11.55 59.40
CA GLU A 315 -46.39 11.66 60.60
C GLU A 315 -47.81 12.04 60.18
N GLU A 316 -48.73 11.09 60.27
CA GLU A 316 -50.16 11.34 60.26
C GLU A 316 -50.51 12.18 61.49
N ALA A 317 -50.83 13.44 61.25
CA ALA A 317 -51.41 14.33 62.24
C ALA A 317 -52.79 13.81 62.67
N SER A 318 -52.83 13.28 63.89
CA SER A 318 -54.06 13.00 64.64
C SER A 318 -54.88 14.29 64.82
N LYS A 319 -56.15 14.23 64.40
CA LYS A 319 -57.25 15.05 64.89
C LYS A 319 -58.33 14.13 65.41
#